data_AF-A0A078GUJ9-F1
#
_entry.id   AF-A0A078GUJ9-F1
#
_cell.length_a   1.000
_cell.length_b   1.000
_cell.length_c   1.000
_cell.angle_alpha   90.00
_cell.angle_beta   90.00
_cell.angle_gamma   90.00
#
_symmetry.space_group_name_H-M   'P 1'
#
loop_
_entity.id
_entity.type
_entity.pdbx_description
1 polymer ?
#
loop_
_entity_poly.entity_id
_entity_poly.type
_entity_poly.pdbx_seq_one_letter_code
_entity_poly.pdbx_strand_id
1 'polypeptide(L)'
;MQRTTSLVFLVNFLIIFTSVVNQSRAGTCVETEGPCENCDQKCLAKFGPSVNTQCGNSQCLCIYECPPSPPKVCNGGAGLCSQNCPEKCCDTNCATKFNGGHGSCVTLGNFNLCQCEYPC
;
A
#
# COMPACT_ATOMS: atom_id res chain seq x y z
N MET A 1 -19.69 5.64 44.99
CA MET A 1 -19.72 4.98 43.66
C MET A 1 -19.00 5.84 42.62
N GLN A 2 -17.69 6.05 42.74
CA GLN A 2 -16.95 7.00 41.84
C GLN A 2 -15.56 6.49 41.42
N ARG A 3 -14.97 5.54 42.16
CA ARG A 3 -13.66 4.94 41.84
C ARG A 3 -13.73 3.84 40.78
N THR A 4 -14.82 3.07 40.75
CA THR A 4 -14.99 1.95 39.80
C THR A 4 -15.26 2.41 38.37
N THR A 5 -16.03 3.49 38.18
CA THR A 5 -16.25 4.11 36.87
C THR A 5 -14.95 4.66 36.28
N SER A 6 -14.11 5.34 37.08
CA SER A 6 -12.84 5.90 36.63
C SER A 6 -11.83 4.84 36.13
N LEU A 7 -11.80 3.67 36.77
CA LEU A 7 -10.94 2.55 36.34
C LEU A 7 -11.41 1.95 35.01
N VAL A 8 -12.72 1.80 34.82
CA VAL A 8 -13.30 1.29 33.56
C VAL A 8 -13.01 2.24 32.40
N PHE A 9 -13.05 3.56 32.62
CA PHE A 9 -12.68 4.55 31.60
C PHE A 9 -11.20 4.50 31.24
N LEU A 10 -10.30 4.37 32.24
CA LEU A 10 -8.86 4.24 32.00
C LEU A 10 -8.51 2.95 31.23
N VAL A 11 -9.13 1.83 31.57
CA VAL A 11 -8.93 0.55 30.87
C VAL A 11 -9.44 0.62 29.43
N ASN A 12 -10.59 1.25 29.17
CA ASN A 12 -11.08 1.48 27.80
C ASN A 12 -10.12 2.38 26.98
N PHE A 13 -9.54 3.41 27.59
CA PHE A 13 -8.59 4.29 26.89
C PHE A 13 -7.30 3.58 26.46
N LEU A 14 -6.83 2.62 27.26
CA LEU A 14 -5.61 1.85 26.95
C LEU A 14 -5.80 0.85 25.80
N ILE A 15 -7.03 0.37 25.56
CA ILE A 15 -7.33 -0.56 24.46
C ILE A 15 -7.27 0.15 23.09
N ILE A 16 -7.41 1.47 23.03
CA ILE A 16 -7.39 2.24 21.77
C ILE A 16 -5.98 2.30 21.16
N PHE A 17 -4.91 2.14 21.96
CA PHE A 17 -3.53 2.22 21.47
C PHE A 17 -2.97 0.91 20.87
N THR A 18 -3.75 -0.17 20.84
CA THR A 18 -3.32 -1.44 20.22
C THR A 18 -3.76 -1.60 18.77
N SER A 19 -4.49 -0.63 18.21
CA SER A 19 -4.89 -0.68 16.81
C SER A 19 -3.72 -0.36 15.87
N VAL A 20 -3.18 -1.44 15.31
CA VAL A 20 -2.60 -1.53 13.97
C VAL A 20 -1.39 -0.62 13.72
N VAL A 21 -0.24 -1.03 14.23
CA VAL A 21 1.01 -0.75 13.52
C VAL A 21 1.13 -1.81 12.42
N ASN A 22 0.52 -1.56 11.26
CA ASN A 22 0.87 -2.30 10.06
C ASN A 22 2.24 -1.76 9.61
N GLN A 23 3.29 -2.12 10.34
CA GLN A 23 4.66 -1.71 10.02
C GLN A 23 5.05 -2.47 8.75
N SER A 24 4.69 -1.91 7.61
CA SER A 24 5.30 -2.27 6.33
C SER A 24 6.78 -1.97 6.47
N ARG A 25 7.58 -2.95 6.91
CA ARG A 25 9.03 -2.83 6.89
C ARG A 25 9.40 -2.49 5.45
N ALA A 26 9.92 -1.29 5.24
CA ALA A 26 10.49 -0.93 3.94
C ALA A 26 11.54 -1.98 3.60
N GLY A 27 11.42 -2.60 2.42
CA GLY A 27 12.42 -3.56 1.96
C GLY A 27 13.78 -2.86 1.83
N THR A 28 14.87 -3.60 1.98
CA THR A 28 16.21 -3.09 1.69
C THR A 28 16.59 -3.50 0.27
N CYS A 29 16.95 -2.52 -0.55
CA CYS A 29 17.42 -2.71 -1.92
C CYS A 29 18.94 -2.49 -1.96
N VAL A 30 19.62 -3.28 -2.81
CA VAL A 30 21.07 -3.17 -3.02
C VAL A 30 21.33 -3.01 -4.51
N GLU A 31 22.08 -1.98 -4.88
CA GLU A 31 22.46 -1.70 -6.26
C GLU A 31 23.97 -1.50 -6.39
N THR A 32 24.56 -2.02 -7.47
CA THR A 32 26.00 -1.95 -7.72
C THR A 32 26.32 -0.81 -8.69
N GLU A 33 27.09 0.19 -8.24
CA GLU A 33 27.46 1.40 -9.02
C GLU A 33 28.87 1.33 -9.64
N GLY A 34 29.43 0.12 -9.77
CA GLY A 34 30.74 -0.10 -10.37
C GLY A 34 31.90 0.11 -9.38
N PRO A 35 33.06 0.66 -9.77
CA PRO A 35 34.23 0.79 -8.89
C PRO A 35 34.00 1.69 -7.66
N CYS A 36 34.71 1.43 -6.57
CA CYS A 36 34.56 2.15 -5.29
C CYS A 36 35.02 3.62 -5.29
N GLU A 37 35.58 4.11 -6.39
CA GLU A 37 35.89 5.53 -6.54
C GLU A 37 34.61 6.37 -6.45
N ASN A 38 34.62 7.34 -5.52
CA ASN A 38 33.51 8.26 -5.28
C ASN A 38 32.17 7.55 -5.01
N CYS A 39 32.22 6.36 -4.38
CA CYS A 39 31.04 5.53 -4.12
C CYS A 39 29.94 6.27 -3.35
N ASP A 40 30.30 6.97 -2.28
CA ASP A 40 29.37 7.77 -1.47
C ASP A 40 28.66 8.82 -2.31
N GLN A 41 29.40 9.55 -3.15
CA GLN A 41 28.85 10.62 -3.99
C GLN A 41 27.91 10.06 -5.06
N LYS A 42 28.26 8.92 -5.68
CA LYS A 42 27.40 8.24 -6.66
C LYS A 42 26.08 7.78 -6.03
N CYS A 43 26.16 7.10 -4.89
CA CYS A 43 24.98 6.61 -4.18
C CYS A 43 24.10 7.78 -3.69
N LEU A 44 24.70 8.80 -3.07
CA LEU A 44 23.97 9.99 -2.58
C LEU A 44 23.27 10.74 -3.71
N ALA A 45 23.92 10.91 -4.85
CA ALA A 45 23.35 11.60 -6.00
C ALA A 45 22.13 10.87 -6.59
N LYS A 46 22.08 9.54 -6.47
CA LYS A 46 21.03 8.71 -7.06
C LYS A 46 19.86 8.39 -6.12
N PHE A 47 20.16 8.09 -4.85
CA PHE A 47 19.17 7.59 -3.88
C PHE A 47 18.86 8.58 -2.74
N GLY A 48 19.63 9.68 -2.64
CA GLY A 48 19.43 10.69 -1.60
C GLY A 48 20.08 10.33 -0.26
N PRO A 49 19.79 11.10 0.80
CA PRO A 49 20.57 11.10 2.05
C PRO A 49 20.38 9.86 2.94
N SER A 50 19.38 9.02 2.67
CA SER A 50 19.12 7.80 3.45
C SER A 50 19.89 6.57 2.94
N VAL A 51 20.68 6.71 1.87
CA VAL A 51 21.48 5.62 1.31
C VAL A 51 22.70 5.32 2.18
N ASN A 52 22.95 4.03 2.39
CA ASN A 52 24.17 3.52 2.98
C ASN A 52 25.08 2.96 1.87
N THR A 53 26.39 3.10 2.02
CA THR A 53 27.36 2.69 1.01
C THR A 53 28.28 1.60 1.54
N GLN A 54 28.63 0.65 0.68
CA GLN A 54 29.58 -0.41 1.00
C GLN A 54 30.49 -0.67 -0.20
N CYS A 55 31.80 -0.66 0.01
CA CYS A 55 32.75 -1.15 -0.98
C CYS A 55 33.06 -2.63 -0.68
N GLY A 56 32.65 -3.54 -1.55
CA GLY A 56 32.91 -4.97 -1.45
C GLY A 56 33.44 -5.53 -2.77
N ASN A 57 34.53 -6.32 -2.74
CA ASN A 57 35.15 -6.90 -3.95
C ASN A 57 35.45 -5.87 -5.06
N SER A 58 35.93 -4.68 -4.67
CA SER A 58 36.17 -3.54 -5.58
C SER A 58 34.92 -3.00 -6.28
N GLN A 59 33.73 -3.37 -5.80
CA GLN A 59 32.44 -2.86 -6.28
C GLN A 59 31.77 -2.00 -5.20
N CYS A 60 31.25 -0.86 -5.63
CA CYS A 60 30.42 0.04 -4.85
C CYS A 60 29.00 -0.50 -4.81
N LEU A 61 28.51 -0.77 -3.60
CA LEU A 61 27.14 -1.18 -3.31
C LEU A 61 26.42 -0.03 -2.62
N CYS A 62 25.32 0.42 -3.20
CA CYS A 62 24.39 1.36 -2.58
C CYS A 62 23.24 0.56 -1.97
N ILE A 63 23.07 0.70 -0.66
CA ILE A 63 22.04 0.05 0.13
C ILE A 63 21.02 1.12 0.51
N TYR A 64 19.79 1.00 0.04
CA TYR A 64 18.75 2.00 0.25
C TYR A 64 17.42 1.35 0.61
N GLU A 65 16.51 2.13 1.16
CA GLU A 65 15.13 1.70 1.33
C GLU A 65 14.49 1.55 -0.05
N CYS A 66 14.01 0.35 -0.36
CA CYS A 66 13.27 0.12 -1.58
C CYS A 66 12.08 1.11 -1.63
N PRO A 67 11.79 1.70 -2.80
CA PRO A 67 10.54 2.43 -2.96
C PRO A 67 9.38 1.50 -2.56
N PRO A 68 8.36 2.02 -1.87
CA PRO A 68 7.22 1.20 -1.48
C PRO A 68 6.64 0.56 -2.74
N SER A 69 6.51 -0.76 -2.74
CA SER A 69 5.82 -1.45 -3.83
C SER A 69 4.43 -0.85 -3.94
N PRO A 70 3.96 -0.52 -5.17
CA PRO A 70 2.60 -0.05 -5.32
C PRO A 70 1.65 -1.08 -4.70
N PRO A 71 0.58 -0.63 -3.99
CA PRO A 71 -0.42 -1.55 -3.46
C PRO A 71 -0.89 -2.48 -4.57
N LYS A 72 -1.00 -3.78 -4.30
CA LYS A 72 -1.51 -4.67 -5.34
C LYS A 72 -3.00 -4.37 -5.49
N VAL A 73 -3.42 -4.19 -6.73
CA VAL A 73 -4.82 -3.98 -7.08
C VAL A 73 -5.29 -5.20 -7.83
N CYS A 74 -6.36 -5.80 -7.32
CA CYS A 74 -7.04 -6.91 -7.95
C CYS A 74 -8.27 -6.41 -8.70
N ASN A 75 -8.59 -7.15 -9.77
CA ASN A 75 -9.75 -6.90 -10.60
C ASN A 75 -10.83 -7.95 -10.30
N GLY A 76 -12.07 -7.51 -10.22
CA GLY A 76 -13.23 -8.37 -10.00
C GLY A 76 -14.45 -7.89 -10.77
N GLY A 77 -15.54 -8.63 -10.68
CA GLY A 77 -16.82 -8.26 -11.27
C GLY A 77 -17.96 -8.30 -10.27
N ALA A 78 -18.91 -7.38 -10.42
CA ALA A 78 -20.14 -7.33 -9.62
C ALA A 78 -21.43 -7.35 -10.46
N GLY A 79 -21.37 -7.89 -11.68
CA GLY A 79 -22.54 -8.15 -12.53
C GLY A 79 -22.61 -7.25 -13.76
N LEU A 80 -23.83 -6.98 -14.24
CA LEU A 80 -24.09 -6.12 -15.39
C LEU A 80 -24.48 -4.71 -14.94
N CYS A 81 -23.97 -3.71 -15.65
CA CYS A 81 -24.47 -2.35 -15.57
C CYS A 81 -25.68 -2.18 -16.47
N SER A 82 -26.70 -1.50 -15.95
CA SER A 82 -27.96 -1.24 -16.66
C SER A 82 -28.58 0.05 -16.15
N GLN A 83 -29.73 0.46 -16.71
CA GLN A 83 -30.50 1.58 -16.15
C GLN A 83 -30.89 1.36 -14.68
N ASN A 84 -31.09 0.09 -14.27
CA ASN A 84 -31.42 -0.26 -12.89
C ASN A 84 -30.20 -0.35 -11.97
N CYS A 85 -29.00 -0.51 -12.54
CA CYS A 85 -27.75 -0.48 -11.80
C CYS A 85 -26.74 0.39 -12.56
N PRO A 86 -26.87 1.72 -12.45
CA PRO A 86 -25.92 2.65 -13.04
C PRO A 86 -24.61 2.64 -12.24
N GLU A 87 -23.64 3.45 -12.65
CA GLU A 87 -22.28 3.50 -12.08
C GLU A 87 -22.24 3.52 -10.54
N LYS A 88 -23.09 4.34 -9.90
CA LYS A 88 -23.16 4.40 -8.43
C LYS A 88 -23.61 3.09 -7.77
N CYS A 89 -24.52 2.35 -8.41
CA CYS A 89 -24.94 1.04 -7.95
C CYS A 89 -23.81 0.02 -8.11
N CYS A 90 -23.11 0.06 -9.25
CA CYS A 90 -21.93 -0.78 -9.49
C CYS A 90 -20.85 -0.54 -8.42
N ASP A 91 -20.51 0.72 -8.17
CA ASP A 91 -19.56 1.09 -7.13
C ASP A 91 -19.94 0.57 -5.74
N THR A 92 -21.19 0.78 -5.35
CA THR A 92 -21.71 0.28 -4.06
C THR A 92 -21.60 -1.24 -3.96
N ASN A 93 -21.90 -1.97 -5.04
CA ASN A 93 -21.78 -3.43 -5.07
C ASN A 93 -20.31 -3.88 -4.96
N CYS A 94 -19.40 -3.18 -5.63
CA CYS A 94 -17.96 -3.46 -5.53
C CYS A 94 -17.43 -3.18 -4.13
N ALA A 95 -17.79 -2.05 -3.51
CA ALA A 95 -17.42 -1.70 -2.14
C ALA A 95 -18.01 -2.66 -1.10
N THR A 96 -19.19 -3.23 -1.37
CA THR A 96 -19.82 -4.24 -0.52
C THR A 96 -19.15 -5.61 -0.68
N LYS A 97 -18.77 -5.97 -1.90
CA LYS A 97 -18.20 -7.29 -2.23
C LYS A 97 -16.72 -7.40 -1.90
N PHE A 98 -15.96 -6.32 -2.08
CA PHE A 98 -14.51 -6.27 -1.89
C PHE A 98 -14.15 -5.17 -0.91
N ASN A 99 -13.36 -5.49 0.12
CA ASN A 99 -12.95 -4.51 1.11
C ASN A 99 -12.10 -3.40 0.47
N GLY A 100 -12.51 -2.14 0.61
CA GLY A 100 -11.89 -1.02 -0.08
C GLY A 100 -12.09 -1.04 -1.60
N GLY A 101 -13.06 -1.82 -2.09
CA GLY A 101 -13.37 -1.91 -3.51
C GLY A 101 -14.09 -0.68 -4.05
N HIS A 102 -13.80 -0.34 -5.29
CA HIS A 102 -14.48 0.68 -6.08
C HIS A 102 -14.94 0.06 -7.40
N GLY A 103 -16.05 0.54 -7.94
CA GLY A 103 -16.65 -0.02 -9.15
C GLY A 103 -16.94 1.01 -10.23
N SER A 104 -16.75 0.61 -11.49
CA SER A 104 -17.14 1.39 -12.65
C SER A 104 -17.80 0.51 -13.71
N CYS A 105 -18.67 1.12 -14.52
CA CYS A 105 -19.34 0.44 -15.63
C CYS A 105 -18.49 0.49 -16.89
N VAL A 106 -18.01 -0.66 -17.35
CA VAL A 106 -17.15 -0.80 -18.52
C VAL A 106 -17.87 -1.57 -19.61
N THR A 107 -17.86 -1.04 -20.84
CA THR A 107 -18.46 -1.71 -21.99
C THR A 107 -17.45 -2.66 -22.64
N LEU A 108 -17.77 -3.95 -22.66
CA LEU A 108 -17.00 -5.03 -23.27
C LEU A 108 -17.85 -5.68 -24.36
N GLY A 109 -17.56 -5.31 -25.61
CA GLY A 109 -18.40 -5.67 -26.76
C GLY A 109 -19.80 -5.07 -26.63
N ASN A 110 -20.81 -5.93 -26.58
CA ASN A 110 -22.22 -5.52 -26.46
C ASN A 110 -22.73 -5.54 -25.00
N PHE A 111 -21.86 -5.84 -24.03
CA PHE A 111 -22.23 -5.94 -22.62
C PHE A 111 -21.65 -4.76 -21.84
N ASN A 112 -22.45 -4.20 -20.95
CA ASN A 112 -21.98 -3.23 -19.97
C ASN A 112 -21.78 -3.97 -18.65
N LEU A 113 -20.53 -4.13 -18.21
CA LEU A 113 -20.16 -4.91 -17.04
C LEU A 113 -19.79 -3.97 -15.89
N CYS A 114 -20.11 -4.39 -14.67
CA CYS A 114 -19.63 -3.74 -13.47
C CYS A 114 -18.25 -4.30 -13.10
N GLN A 115 -17.20 -3.52 -13.43
CA GLN A 115 -15.81 -3.81 -13.15
C GLN A 115 -15.44 -3.26 -11.77
N CYS A 116 -14.87 -4.10 -10.92
CA CYS A 116 -14.40 -3.73 -9.59
C CYS A 116 -12.88 -3.71 -9.53
N GLU A 117 -12.33 -2.70 -8.88
CA GLU A 117 -10.93 -2.63 -8.47
C GLU A 117 -10.87 -2.63 -6.95
N TYR A 118 -9.97 -3.41 -6.36
CA TYR A 118 -9.85 -3.47 -4.91
C TYR A 118 -8.43 -3.85 -4.46
N PRO A 119 -8.00 -3.40 -3.27
CA PRO A 119 -6.73 -3.82 -2.68
C PRO A 119 -6.66 -5.34 -2.46
N CYS A 120 -5.52 -5.93 -2.84
CA CYS A 120 -5.07 -7.27 -2.51
C CYS A 120 -3.53 -7.26 -2.32
#